data_AF-A0ABD5F2Q0-F1
#
_entry.id   AF-A0ABD5F2Q0-F1
#
_cell.length_a   1.000
_cell.length_b   1.000
_cell.length_c   1.000
_cell.angle_alpha   90.00
_cell.angle_beta   90.00
_cell.angle_gamma   90.00
#
_symmetry.space_group_name_H-M   'P 1'
#
loop_
_entity.id
_entity.type
_entity.pdbx_description
1 polymer ?
#
loop_
_entity_poly.entity_id
_entity_poly.type
_entity_poly.pdbx_seq_one_letter_code
_entity_poly.pdbx_strand_id
1 'polypeptide(L)'
;VHGRLRFAADAAEGALISGSLLELPTRAALDSANAFRYTARGHADTFETSDPVGGRYALLVLRGPGPVRLRSLTVREELRPRPDGPYFACSDDALNTIHRVALRTVDLCAHDAYVDCPTREQRAWTG
;
A
#
# COMPACT_ATOMS: atom_id res chain seq x y z
N VAL A 1 5.03 2.60 0.46
CA VAL A 1 4.15 2.80 1.63
C VAL A 1 3.67 1.44 2.12
N HIS A 2 3.29 1.34 3.38
CA HIS A 2 2.68 0.14 3.95
C HIS A 2 1.61 0.52 4.97
N GLY A 3 0.40 -0.04 4.85
CA GLY A 3 -0.70 0.22 5.76
C GLY A 3 -2.05 -0.06 5.13
N ARG A 4 -3.05 0.77 5.43
CA ARG A 4 -4.44 0.56 4.98
C ARG A 4 -4.76 1.43 3.77
N LEU A 5 -5.15 0.82 2.66
CA LEU A 5 -5.65 1.56 1.50
C LEU A 5 -7.09 1.98 1.75
N ARG A 6 -7.38 3.25 1.51
CA ARG A 6 -8.70 3.87 1.67
C ARG A 6 -9.12 4.57 0.39
N PHE A 7 -10.40 4.50 0.06
CA PHE A 7 -10.96 5.36 -0.96
C PHE A 7 -12.38 5.81 -0.61
N ALA A 8 -12.79 6.90 -1.27
CA ALA A 8 -14.17 7.33 -1.38
C ALA A 8 -14.53 7.46 -2.86
N ALA A 9 -15.76 7.14 -3.23
CA ALA A 9 -16.22 7.17 -4.61
C ALA A 9 -17.68 7.59 -4.74
N ASP A 10 -18.02 8.09 -5.93
CA ASP A 10 -19.40 8.19 -6.41
C ASP A 10 -19.56 7.18 -7.54
N ALA A 11 -20.48 6.23 -7.38
CA ALA A 11 -20.79 5.22 -8.37
C ALA A 11 -22.25 4.79 -8.27
N ALA A 12 -22.81 4.20 -9.33
CA ALA A 12 -24.11 3.56 -9.26
C ALA A 12 -24.07 2.31 -8.36
N GLU A 13 -25.20 1.99 -7.73
CA GLU A 13 -25.34 0.76 -6.95
C GLU A 13 -24.95 -0.46 -7.80
N GLY A 14 -24.15 -1.36 -7.24
CA GLY A 14 -23.66 -2.55 -7.92
C GLY A 14 -22.41 -2.33 -8.80
N ALA A 15 -21.93 -1.09 -8.98
CA ALA A 15 -20.64 -0.86 -9.62
C ALA A 15 -19.50 -1.51 -8.80
N LEU A 16 -18.54 -2.14 -9.48
CA LEU A 16 -17.39 -2.82 -8.90
C LEU A 16 -16.14 -1.95 -8.99
N ILE A 17 -15.47 -1.82 -7.86
CA ILE A 17 -14.15 -1.19 -7.72
C ILE A 17 -13.22 -2.26 -7.17
N SER A 18 -12.23 -2.68 -7.94
CA SER A 18 -11.24 -3.65 -7.50
C SER A 18 -9.83 -3.16 -7.75
N GLY A 19 -8.85 -3.66 -7.00
CA GLY A 19 -7.49 -3.21 -7.19
C GLY A 19 -6.50 -3.82 -6.22
N SER A 20 -5.27 -3.31 -6.29
CA SER A 20 -4.15 -3.74 -5.45
C SER A 20 -3.08 -2.64 -5.38
N LEU A 21 -2.22 -2.70 -4.35
CA LEU A 21 -0.97 -1.95 -4.32
C LEU A 21 0.19 -2.83 -4.80
N LEU A 22 1.03 -2.26 -5.65
CA LEU A 22 2.15 -2.94 -6.31
C LEU A 22 3.44 -2.17 -6.08
N GLU A 23 4.57 -2.86 -5.93
CA GLU A 23 5.90 -2.21 -5.95
C GLU A 23 6.28 -1.76 -7.36
N LEU A 24 5.88 -2.54 -8.37
CA LEU A 24 6.07 -2.26 -9.79
C LEU A 24 4.79 -2.62 -10.54
N PRO A 25 4.41 -1.86 -11.59
CA PRO A 25 3.20 -2.12 -12.36
C PRO A 25 3.42 -3.24 -13.40
N THR A 26 3.83 -4.42 -12.94
CA THR A 26 4.07 -5.60 -13.79
C THR A 26 3.05 -6.70 -13.52
N ARG A 27 2.92 -7.64 -14.46
CA ARG A 27 2.03 -8.78 -14.30
C ARG A 27 2.40 -9.64 -13.09
N ALA A 28 3.69 -9.95 -12.93
CA ALA A 28 4.18 -10.75 -11.81
C ALA A 28 3.90 -10.09 -10.45
N ALA A 29 4.01 -8.76 -10.36
CA ALA A 29 3.65 -8.03 -9.14
C ALA A 29 2.15 -8.15 -8.85
N LEU A 30 1.29 -8.03 -9.88
CA LEU A 30 -0.15 -8.18 -9.70
C LEU A 30 -0.56 -9.60 -9.27
N ASP A 31 0.07 -10.63 -9.84
CA ASP A 31 -0.24 -12.03 -9.52
C ASP A 31 0.13 -12.41 -8.07
N SER A 32 0.97 -11.59 -7.41
CA SER A 32 1.46 -11.84 -6.05
C SER A 32 1.01 -10.82 -5.01
N ALA A 33 0.25 -9.79 -5.42
CA ALA A 33 -0.17 -8.73 -4.53
C ALA A 33 -1.55 -9.00 -3.92
N ASN A 34 -1.74 -8.50 -2.70
CA ASN A 34 -3.05 -8.51 -2.05
C ASN A 34 -4.04 -7.65 -2.82
N ALA A 35 -5.12 -8.26 -3.30
CA ALA A 35 -6.16 -7.59 -4.06
C ALA A 35 -7.40 -7.36 -3.20
N PHE A 36 -8.12 -6.28 -3.48
CA PHE A 36 -9.43 -6.00 -2.90
C PHE A 36 -10.50 -5.90 -3.99
N ARG A 37 -11.75 -6.07 -3.57
CA ARG A 37 -12.93 -5.79 -4.38
C ARG A 37 -14.00 -5.18 -3.50
N TYR A 38 -14.63 -4.13 -4.00
CA TYR A 38 -15.72 -3.40 -3.39
C TYR A 38 -16.88 -3.28 -4.37
N THR A 39 -18.09 -3.49 -3.86
CA THR A 39 -19.34 -3.26 -4.60
C THR A 39 -19.97 -1.99 -4.06
N ALA A 40 -20.18 -1.01 -4.93
CA ALA A 40 -20.77 0.27 -4.61
C ALA A 40 -22.22 0.12 -4.14
N ARG A 41 -22.56 0.90 -3.12
CA ARG A 41 -23.89 1.02 -2.55
C ARG A 41 -24.77 2.01 -3.33
N GLY A 42 -24.18 2.81 -4.22
CA GLY A 42 -24.90 3.85 -4.95
C GLY A 42 -24.94 5.20 -4.22
N HIS A 43 -24.46 5.26 -2.98
CA HIS A 43 -24.45 6.46 -2.17
C HIS A 43 -23.33 6.42 -1.13
N ALA A 44 -22.64 7.56 -0.96
CA ALA A 44 -21.60 7.77 0.05
C ALA A 44 -20.58 6.61 0.12
N ASP A 45 -20.09 6.14 -1.02
CA ASP A 45 -19.22 4.95 -1.06
C ASP A 45 -17.85 5.24 -0.45
N THR A 46 -17.50 4.47 0.57
CA THR A 46 -16.23 4.55 1.29
C THR A 46 -15.72 3.15 1.61
N PHE A 47 -14.43 2.93 1.47
CA PHE A 47 -13.80 1.63 1.69
C PHE A 47 -12.43 1.78 2.34
N GLU A 48 -12.08 0.80 3.17
CA GLU A 48 -10.74 0.57 3.71
C GLU A 48 -10.42 -0.93 3.60
N THR A 49 -9.18 -1.28 3.24
CA THR A 49 -8.73 -2.68 3.26
C THR A 49 -8.65 -3.21 4.68
N SER A 50 -9.14 -4.42 4.94
CA SER A 50 -9.03 -5.05 6.26
C SER A 50 -7.60 -5.43 6.62
N ASP A 51 -6.86 -5.94 5.63
CA ASP A 51 -5.45 -6.34 5.77
C ASP A 51 -4.50 -5.26 5.23
N PRO A 52 -3.23 -5.25 5.68
CA PRO A 52 -2.32 -4.21 5.29
C PRO A 52 -1.78 -4.52 3.89
N VAL A 53 -1.58 -3.45 3.15
CA VAL A 53 -1.10 -3.48 1.78
C VAL A 53 0.13 -2.60 1.67
N GLY A 54 1.17 -3.13 1.06
CA GLY A 54 2.37 -2.40 0.73
C GLY A 54 2.47 -2.13 -0.77
N GLY A 55 3.18 -1.06 -1.13
CA GLY A 55 3.55 -0.81 -2.51
C GLY A 55 3.83 0.66 -2.81
N ARG A 56 3.93 0.96 -4.10
CA ARG A 56 4.17 2.31 -4.64
C ARG A 56 3.12 2.72 -5.68
N TYR A 57 2.58 1.76 -6.43
CA TYR A 57 1.61 1.98 -7.48
C TYR A 57 0.27 1.38 -7.06
N ALA A 58 -0.84 2.10 -7.29
CA ALA A 58 -2.18 1.55 -7.15
C ALA A 58 -2.71 1.17 -8.53
N LEU A 59 -3.07 -0.10 -8.71
CA LEU A 59 -3.82 -0.54 -9.88
C LEU A 59 -5.29 -0.63 -9.50
N LEU A 60 -6.15 0.10 -10.21
CA LEU A 60 -7.59 0.09 -9.99
C LEU A 60 -8.32 -0.30 -11.28
N VAL A 61 -9.33 -1.14 -11.13
CA VAL A 61 -10.24 -1.57 -12.19
C VAL A 61 -11.66 -1.23 -11.75
N LEU A 62 -12.30 -0.33 -12.49
CA LEU A 62 -13.64 0.18 -12.23
C LEU A 62 -14.59 -0.40 -13.29
N ARG A 63 -15.70 -1.02 -12.88
CA ARG A 63 -16.69 -1.65 -13.77
C ARG A 63 -18.10 -1.37 -13.27
N GLY A 64 -19.02 -0.96 -14.13
CA GLY A 64 -20.42 -0.77 -13.74
C GLY A 64 -21.19 0.09 -14.74
N PRO A 65 -22.52 0.22 -14.57
CA PRO A 65 -23.32 1.11 -15.39
C PRO A 65 -23.01 2.57 -15.04
N GLY A 66 -22.59 3.35 -16.04
CA GLY A 66 -22.33 4.77 -15.87
C GLY A 66 -20.96 5.12 -15.27
N PRO A 67 -20.74 6.40 -14.95
CA PRO A 67 -19.44 6.89 -14.48
C PRO A 67 -19.15 6.44 -13.04
N VAL A 68 -17.94 5.96 -12.80
CA VAL A 68 -17.36 5.77 -11.46
C VAL A 68 -16.36 6.88 -11.21
N ARG A 69 -16.56 7.68 -10.16
CA ARG A 69 -15.67 8.79 -9.80
C ARG A 69 -15.00 8.50 -8.48
N LEU A 70 -13.69 8.30 -8.48
CA LEU A 70 -12.91 8.27 -7.24
C LEU A 70 -12.75 9.69 -6.70
N ARG A 71 -13.23 9.91 -5.48
CA ARG A 71 -13.11 11.19 -4.77
C ARG A 71 -11.78 11.30 -4.03
N SER A 72 -11.29 10.19 -3.51
CA SER A 72 -9.99 10.11 -2.84
C SER A 72 -9.43 8.70 -2.94
N LEU A 73 -8.11 8.59 -2.97
CA LEU A 73 -7.37 7.35 -2.83
C LEU A 73 -6.13 7.63 -1.98
N THR A 74 -6.05 7.02 -0.82
CA THR A 74 -4.98 7.28 0.16
C THR A 74 -4.53 5.98 0.81
N VAL A 75 -3.29 5.95 1.28
CA VAL A 75 -2.82 4.89 2.18
C VAL A 75 -2.57 5.52 3.54
N ARG A 76 -3.28 5.05 4.57
CA ARG A 76 -2.94 5.37 5.95
C ARG A 76 -1.79 4.45 6.34
N GLU A 77 -0.58 5.00 6.37
CA GLU A 77 0.58 4.20 6.75
C GLU A 77 0.50 3.74 8.21
N GLU A 78 0.85 2.47 8.43
CA GLU A 78 0.86 1.83 9.74
C GLU A 78 2.30 1.36 10.01
N LEU A 79 3.10 2.27 10.55
CA LEU A 79 4.52 2.07 10.83
C LEU A 79 4.73 2.03 12.34
N ARG A 80 5.63 1.16 12.81
CA ARG A 80 6.10 1.22 14.19
C ARG A 80 6.74 2.59 14.47
N PRO A 81 6.47 3.23 15.62
CA PRO A 81 7.22 4.40 16.05
C PRO A 81 8.71 4.09 16.14
N ARG A 82 9.53 4.87 15.42
CA ARG A 82 10.99 4.85 15.57
C ARG A 82 11.40 6.00 16.47
N PRO A 83 12.04 5.76 17.63
CA PRO A 83 12.58 6.84 18.44
C PRO A 83 13.68 7.57 17.65
N ASP A 84 13.92 8.83 18.01
CA ASP A 84 15.10 9.54 17.53
C ASP A 84 16.36 8.72 17.85
N GLY A 85 17.23 8.61 16.85
CA GLY A 85 18.38 7.72 16.91
C GLY A 85 19.59 8.31 16.18
N PRO A 86 20.73 7.61 16.19
CA PRO A 86 21.92 8.05 15.47
C PRO A 86 21.58 8.24 13.99
N TYR A 87 22.05 9.35 13.43
CA TYR A 87 21.92 9.64 12.01
C TYR A 87 23.23 9.29 11.29
N PHE A 88 23.13 9.01 9.99
CA PHE A 88 24.28 8.85 9.12
C PHE A 88 24.26 9.93 8.03
N ALA A 89 25.40 10.56 7.82
CA ALA A 89 25.66 11.45 6.70
C ALA A 89 27.16 11.44 6.36
N CYS A 90 27.49 11.47 5.08
CA CYS A 90 28.85 11.56 4.59
C CYS A 90 28.92 12.39 3.30
N SER A 91 30.12 12.61 2.76
CA SER A 91 30.32 13.37 1.52
C SER A 91 29.92 12.61 0.24
N ASP A 92 29.55 11.32 0.35
CA ASP A 92 29.10 10.49 -0.76
C ASP A 92 27.57 10.39 -0.77
N ASP A 93 26.94 11.03 -1.77
CA ASP A 93 25.49 11.07 -1.91
C ASP A 93 24.84 9.71 -2.22
N ALA A 94 25.59 8.79 -2.83
CA ALA A 94 25.10 7.44 -3.07
C ALA A 94 24.97 6.68 -1.74
N LEU A 95 25.97 6.78 -0.86
CA LEU A 95 25.91 6.20 0.49
C LEU A 95 24.79 6.82 1.34
N ASN A 96 24.61 8.14 1.27
CA ASN A 96 23.49 8.82 1.93
C ASN A 96 22.14 8.30 1.43
N THR A 97 22.02 8.03 0.12
CA THR A 97 20.80 7.48 -0.48
C THR A 97 20.56 6.03 -0.07
N ILE A 98 21.59 5.18 -0.08
CA ILE A 98 21.51 3.80 0.39
C ILE A 98 21.02 3.76 1.84
N HIS A 99 21.61 4.57 2.71
CA HIS A 99 21.20 4.64 4.11
C HIS A 99 19.73 5.05 4.27
N ARG A 100 19.30 6.11 3.58
CA ARG A 100 17.89 6.57 3.61
C ARG A 100 16.92 5.50 3.13
N VAL A 101 17.25 4.80 2.03
CA VAL A 101 16.41 3.73 1.49
C VAL A 101 16.38 2.53 2.44
N ALA A 102 17.52 2.13 3.00
CA ALA A 102 17.61 1.02 3.95
C ALA A 102 16.74 1.27 5.20
N LEU A 103 16.81 2.47 5.78
CA LEU A 103 15.95 2.84 6.90
C LEU A 103 14.46 2.77 6.52
N ARG A 104 14.10 3.28 5.35
CA ARG A 104 12.72 3.22 4.87
C ARG A 104 12.25 1.78 4.66
N THR A 105 13.12 0.89 4.18
CA THR A 105 12.81 -0.54 4.06
C THR A 105 12.54 -1.16 5.42
N VAL A 106 13.37 -0.86 6.44
CA VAL A 106 13.13 -1.31 7.81
C VAL A 106 11.79 -0.82 8.34
N ASP A 107 11.44 0.44 8.11
CA ASP A 107 10.14 0.99 8.56
C ASP A 107 8.94 0.28 7.97
N LEU A 108 9.03 -0.04 6.68
CA LEU A 108 7.96 -0.70 5.95
C LEU A 108 7.83 -2.18 6.33
N CYS A 109 8.86 -2.77 6.93
CA CYS A 109 8.92 -4.19 7.32
C CYS A 109 8.94 -4.39 8.85
N ALA A 110 8.70 -3.36 9.64
CA ALA A 110 8.70 -3.42 11.11
C ALA A 110 7.31 -3.10 11.66
N HIS A 111 6.55 -4.14 12.01
CA HIS A 111 5.22 -4.04 12.59
C HIS A 111 5.22 -4.57 14.03
N ASP A 112 4.25 -5.39 14.40
CA ASP A 112 4.27 -6.21 15.62
C ASP A 112 5.36 -7.31 15.57
N ALA A 113 5.76 -7.70 14.37
CA ALA A 113 6.98 -8.45 14.07
C ALA A 113 7.76 -7.79 12.93
N TYR A 114 9.04 -8.17 12.78
CA TYR A 114 9.75 -7.94 11.52
C TYR A 114 9.21 -8.90 10.47
N VAL A 115 8.93 -8.38 9.27
CA VAL A 115 8.48 -9.17 8.12
C VAL A 115 9.50 -9.10 6.99
N ASP A 116 9.51 -10.10 6.13
CA ASP A 116 10.42 -10.17 4.97
C ASP A 116 10.15 -9.07 3.94
N CYS A 117 8.88 -8.79 3.66
CA CYS A 117 8.47 -7.77 2.70
C CYS A 117 7.13 -7.13 3.08
N PRO A 118 6.88 -5.88 2.66
CA PRO A 118 5.62 -5.18 2.95
C PRO A 118 4.49 -5.59 2.01
N THR A 119 4.76 -6.37 0.96
CA THR A 119 3.82 -6.59 -0.14
C THR A 119 3.25 -7.99 -0.16
N ARG A 120 4.05 -8.96 -0.57
CA ARG A 120 3.59 -10.31 -0.94
C ARG A 120 3.38 -11.24 0.26
N GLU A 121 4.43 -11.51 1.03
CA GLU A 121 4.38 -12.55 2.07
C GLU A 121 3.96 -11.99 3.42
N GLN A 122 4.58 -10.87 3.81
CA GLN A 122 4.38 -10.24 5.11
C GLN A 122 4.56 -11.26 6.27
N ARG A 123 5.62 -12.08 6.21
CA ARG A 123 5.89 -13.15 7.18
C ARG A 123 7.13 -12.87 8.00
N ALA A 124 7.07 -13.25 9.28
CA ALA A 124 8.18 -13.16 10.22
C ALA A 124 9.17 -14.32 10.04
N TRP A 125 9.99 -14.23 9.00
CA TRP A 125 11.08 -15.17 8.77
C TRP A 125 12.20 -14.97 9.80
N THR A 126 12.74 -16.06 10.36
CA THR A 126 13.71 -16.04 11.47
C THR A 126 15.18 -16.03 11.03
N GLY A 127 15.45 -15.68 9.77
CA GLY A 127 16.79 -15.76 9.16
C GLY A 127 17.82 -14.82 9.77
#